data_AF-A0A924YI91-F1
#
_entry.id   AF-A0A924YI91-F1
#
_cell.length_a   1.000
_cell.length_b   1.000
_cell.length_c   1.000
_cell.angle_alpha   90.00
_cell.angle_beta   90.00
_cell.angle_gamma   90.00
#
_symmetry.space_group_name_H-M   'P 1'
#
loop_
_entity.id
_entity.type
_entity.pdbx_description
1 polymer ?
#
loop_
_entity_poly.entity_id
_entity_poly.type
_entity_poly.pdbx_seq_one_letter_code
_entity_poly.pdbx_strand_id
1 'polypeptide(L)'
;MPLSRRNFLQVSAATTIATATATSTNLTWAAPSQQQALAADNPALHLLNRLTWGARLEDVERINAIGIEAYLDEQLNPESLDDSALDEWLDAFPLLNLSRRELYLLEDGGCGGRCGRALINSMVLRAVHSQRQLHERMVEFWSDHFNIPSESETGEVTVFQREVIQRNALGSFRDLLLASAQSPAMLYYLDNFLNEAEHPNENYARELMELHALGVDGGYTEHDVREVSRAFTGWTVHNSSDDGFFFDITVHDTGEKSILGHTLPIERGIEDGLHVLSILANHPSAARFISYKLAVRFVSDDPPQSLIDGMAQ
;
A
#
# COMPACT_ATOMS: atom_id res chain seq x y z
N MET A 1 -0.17 25.30 20.01
CA MET A 1 -0.10 24.06 20.81
C MET A 1 -0.47 22.91 19.90
N PRO A 2 0.37 21.88 19.75
CA PRO A 2 0.04 20.77 18.88
C PRO A 2 -1.09 19.96 19.53
N LEU A 3 -2.21 19.84 18.84
CA LEU A 3 -3.31 18.97 19.26
C LEU A 3 -2.87 17.53 19.03
N SER A 4 -2.70 16.76 20.11
CA SER A 4 -2.43 15.33 20.00
C SER A 4 -3.65 14.61 19.39
N ARG A 5 -3.41 13.49 18.67
CA ARG A 5 -4.46 12.63 18.09
C ARG A 5 -5.55 12.24 19.11
N ARG A 6 -5.19 12.17 20.40
CA ARG A 6 -6.10 11.89 21.51
C ARG A 6 -7.08 13.04 21.82
N ASN A 7 -6.63 14.29 21.69
CA ASN A 7 -7.47 15.47 21.89
C ASN A 7 -8.45 15.69 20.74
N PHE A 8 -8.08 15.28 19.52
CA PHE A 8 -8.96 15.35 18.35
C PHE A 8 -10.20 14.44 18.51
N LEU A 9 -10.01 13.21 18.97
CA LEU A 9 -11.11 12.23 19.15
C LEU A 9 -12.06 12.58 20.30
N GLN A 10 -11.60 13.32 21.31
CA GLN A 10 -12.48 13.80 22.39
C GLN A 10 -13.36 14.97 21.97
N VAL A 11 -12.90 15.79 21.02
CA VAL A 11 -13.63 16.98 20.54
C VAL A 11 -14.71 16.61 19.52
N SER A 12 -14.48 15.59 18.68
CA SER A 12 -15.49 15.12 17.71
C SER A 12 -16.70 14.43 18.37
N ALA A 13 -16.58 13.92 19.59
CA ALA A 13 -17.71 13.36 20.34
C ALA A 13 -18.67 14.42 20.92
N ALA A 14 -18.32 15.71 20.89
CA ALA A 14 -19.07 16.78 21.53
C ALA A 14 -19.91 17.65 20.57
N THR A 15 -19.96 17.36 19.27
CA THR A 15 -20.65 18.21 18.29
C THR A 15 -21.79 17.51 17.56
N THR A 16 -22.82 17.12 18.30
CA THR A 16 -24.19 16.92 17.77
C THR A 16 -25.19 17.06 18.92
N ILE A 17 -25.70 18.28 19.14
CA ILE A 17 -26.88 18.51 19.98
C ILE A 17 -28.09 18.61 19.05
N ALA A 18 -28.93 17.57 19.02
CA ALA A 18 -30.37 17.68 18.80
C ALA A 18 -31.11 16.43 19.33
N THR A 19 -31.51 16.54 20.60
CA THR A 19 -32.71 15.96 21.24
C THR A 19 -33.06 14.47 20.98
N ALA A 20 -32.53 13.60 21.84
CA ALA A 20 -33.27 12.46 22.38
C ALA A 20 -32.85 12.27 23.84
N THR A 21 -33.81 12.25 24.76
CA THR A 21 -33.59 11.96 26.19
C THR A 21 -33.14 10.51 26.35
N ALA A 22 -31.83 10.28 26.32
CA ALA A 22 -31.23 9.03 26.77
C ALA A 22 -30.50 9.32 28.08
N THR A 23 -30.82 8.56 29.11
CA THR A 23 -30.08 8.50 30.38
C THR A 23 -28.59 8.41 30.08
N SER A 24 -27.83 9.45 30.42
CA SER A 24 -26.37 9.46 30.34
C SER A 24 -25.82 8.53 31.42
N THR A 25 -25.67 7.25 31.10
CA THR A 25 -24.69 6.44 31.80
C THR A 25 -23.33 7.03 31.46
N ASN A 26 -22.71 7.70 32.44
CA ASN A 26 -21.31 8.06 32.35
C ASN A 26 -20.54 6.75 32.15
N LEU A 27 -20.17 6.43 30.91
CA LEU A 27 -19.15 5.44 30.62
C LEU A 27 -17.84 6.05 31.12
N THR A 28 -17.57 5.87 32.41
CA THR A 28 -16.24 6.08 32.95
C THR A 28 -15.34 5.06 32.24
N TRP A 29 -14.55 5.52 31.28
CA TRP A 29 -13.43 4.76 30.78
C TRP A 29 -12.48 4.55 31.97
N ALA A 30 -12.62 3.42 32.65
CA ALA A 30 -11.66 3.01 33.66
C ALA A 30 -10.30 2.95 32.95
N ALA A 31 -9.32 3.67 33.49
CA ALA A 31 -7.95 3.43 33.09
C ALA A 31 -7.68 1.92 33.22
N PRO A 32 -6.94 1.33 32.27
CA PRO A 32 -6.65 -0.09 32.28
C PRO A 32 -6.27 -0.60 33.67
N SER A 33 -6.93 -1.65 34.16
CA SER A 33 -6.56 -2.26 35.44
C SER A 33 -5.13 -2.80 35.35
N GLN A 34 -4.49 -3.07 36.49
CA GLN A 34 -3.12 -3.57 36.58
C GLN A 34 -2.85 -4.84 35.71
N GLN A 35 -3.90 -5.57 35.31
CA GLN A 35 -3.83 -6.68 34.34
C GLN A 35 -3.55 -6.24 32.89
N GLN A 36 -3.97 -5.07 32.46
CA GLN A 36 -3.62 -4.53 31.14
C GLN A 36 -2.20 -3.94 31.10
N ALA A 37 -1.66 -3.51 32.24
CA ALA A 37 -0.23 -3.18 32.34
C ALA A 37 0.65 -4.45 32.24
N LEU A 38 0.16 -5.61 32.70
CA LEU A 38 0.83 -6.90 32.53
C LEU A 38 0.79 -7.43 31.09
N ALA A 39 -0.12 -6.94 30.23
CA ALA A 39 -0.14 -7.26 28.81
C ALA A 39 0.93 -6.50 28.00
N ALA A 40 1.41 -5.35 28.52
CA ALA A 40 2.47 -4.56 27.88
C ALA A 40 3.84 -5.27 27.89
N ASP A 41 4.03 -6.26 28.77
CA ASP A 41 5.26 -7.03 28.91
C ASP A 41 5.17 -8.46 28.34
N ASN A 42 4.07 -8.83 27.66
CA ASN A 42 3.98 -10.13 26.99
C ASN A 42 4.44 -10.03 25.53
N PRO A 43 5.62 -10.56 25.18
CA PRO A 43 6.16 -10.43 23.82
C PRO A 43 5.27 -11.08 22.75
N ALA A 44 4.55 -12.16 23.09
CA ALA A 44 3.64 -12.82 22.17
C ALA A 44 2.41 -11.95 21.85
N LEU A 45 1.82 -11.32 22.86
CA LEU A 45 0.68 -10.41 22.65
C LEU A 45 1.10 -9.13 21.92
N HIS A 46 2.27 -8.58 22.23
CA HIS A 46 2.82 -7.45 21.48
C HIS A 46 3.01 -7.81 20.00
N LEU A 47 3.66 -8.94 19.73
CA LEU A 47 3.87 -9.46 18.38
C LEU A 47 2.55 -9.61 17.63
N LEU A 48 1.57 -10.30 18.21
CA LEU A 48 0.27 -10.52 17.56
C LEU A 48 -0.46 -9.20 17.27
N ASN A 49 -0.49 -8.27 18.21
CA ASN A 49 -1.14 -6.96 17.99
C ASN A 49 -0.46 -6.12 16.89
N ARG A 50 0.80 -6.42 16.54
CA ARG A 50 1.54 -5.74 15.46
C ARG A 50 1.43 -6.47 14.12
N LEU A 51 1.57 -7.80 14.13
CA LEU A 51 1.62 -8.65 12.93
C LEU A 51 0.25 -9.11 12.43
N THR A 52 -0.80 -9.06 13.25
CA THR A 52 -2.15 -9.52 12.88
C THR A 52 -3.17 -8.38 12.97
N TRP A 53 -4.44 -8.67 12.66
CA TRP A 53 -5.57 -7.77 12.88
C TRP A 53 -6.07 -7.75 14.34
N GLY A 54 -5.34 -8.40 15.24
CA GLY A 54 -5.64 -8.55 16.66
C GLY A 54 -5.35 -9.96 17.13
N ALA A 55 -4.90 -10.11 18.38
CA ALA A 55 -4.58 -11.43 18.93
C ALA A 55 -5.83 -12.32 19.03
N ARG A 56 -5.86 -13.43 18.26
CA ARG A 56 -6.87 -14.49 18.40
C ARG A 56 -6.38 -15.52 19.42
N LEU A 57 -7.32 -16.21 20.06
CA LEU A 57 -6.97 -17.25 21.05
C LEU A 57 -6.09 -18.34 20.42
N GLU A 58 -6.43 -18.78 19.22
CA GLU A 58 -5.67 -19.78 18.46
C GLU A 58 -4.22 -19.36 18.16
N ASP A 59 -3.98 -18.08 17.86
CA ASP A 59 -2.63 -17.57 17.60
C ASP A 59 -1.79 -17.56 18.87
N VAL A 60 -2.39 -17.19 20.01
CA VAL A 60 -1.71 -17.21 21.32
C VAL A 60 -1.36 -18.65 21.70
N GLU A 61 -2.29 -19.59 21.52
CA GLU A 61 -2.06 -21.01 21.75
C GLU A 61 -0.97 -21.57 20.82
N ARG A 62 -0.96 -21.15 19.55
CA ARG A 62 0.07 -21.52 18.58
C ARG A 62 1.45 -21.05 19.04
N ILE A 63 1.61 -19.77 19.37
CA ILE A 63 2.88 -19.23 19.86
C ILE A 63 3.33 -19.94 21.15
N ASN A 64 2.42 -20.25 22.08
CA ASN A 64 2.77 -20.99 23.29
C ASN A 64 3.28 -22.41 22.98
N ALA A 65 2.81 -23.02 21.89
CA ALA A 65 3.20 -24.36 21.48
C ALA A 65 4.53 -24.39 20.71
N ILE A 66 4.78 -23.44 19.81
CA ILE A 66 5.93 -23.47 18.88
C ILE A 66 6.97 -22.37 19.13
N GLY A 67 6.65 -21.37 19.94
CA GLY A 67 7.47 -20.18 20.15
C GLY A 67 7.24 -19.08 19.12
N ILE A 68 7.72 -17.87 19.43
CA ILE A 68 7.54 -16.67 18.59
C ILE A 68 8.27 -16.81 17.25
N GLU A 69 9.51 -17.28 17.25
CA GLU A 69 10.33 -17.38 16.04
C GLU A 69 9.70 -18.33 15.02
N ALA A 70 9.30 -19.53 15.45
CA ALA A 70 8.64 -20.49 14.58
C ALA A 70 7.27 -19.99 14.05
N TYR A 71 6.52 -19.24 14.87
CA TYR A 71 5.28 -18.62 14.40
C TYR A 71 5.54 -17.54 13.34
N LEU A 72 6.58 -16.72 13.53
CA LEU A 72 6.98 -15.72 12.54
C LEU A 72 7.43 -16.39 11.23
N ASP A 73 8.19 -17.48 11.31
CA ASP A 73 8.60 -18.27 10.14
C ASP A 73 7.39 -18.83 9.39
N GLU A 74 6.35 -19.30 10.08
CA GLU A 74 5.08 -19.72 9.44
C GLU A 74 4.42 -18.54 8.69
N GLN A 75 4.33 -17.38 9.34
CA GLN A 75 3.70 -16.18 8.78
C GLN A 75 4.46 -15.57 7.59
N LEU A 76 5.80 -15.72 7.57
CA LEU A 76 6.64 -15.32 6.44
C LEU A 76 6.56 -16.31 5.26
N ASN A 77 5.97 -17.49 5.45
CA ASN A 77 5.73 -18.49 4.43
C ASN A 77 4.21 -18.73 4.24
N PRO A 78 3.45 -17.73 3.76
CA PRO A 78 1.98 -17.77 3.76
C PRO A 78 1.41 -18.94 2.95
N GLU A 79 2.11 -19.45 1.94
CA GLU A 79 1.66 -20.61 1.15
C GLU A 79 1.58 -21.91 1.96
N SER A 80 2.26 -21.98 3.11
CA SER A 80 2.18 -23.12 4.03
C SER A 80 0.93 -23.09 4.93
N LEU A 81 0.23 -21.96 4.96
CA LEU A 81 -0.95 -21.74 5.78
C LEU A 81 -2.23 -21.96 4.96
N ASP A 82 -3.12 -22.78 5.51
CA ASP A 82 -4.37 -23.18 4.86
C ASP A 82 -5.45 -22.12 5.04
N ASP A 83 -5.87 -21.54 3.92
CA ASP A 83 -6.97 -20.58 3.81
C ASP A 83 -8.15 -21.16 3.00
N SER A 84 -8.20 -22.47 2.75
CA SER A 84 -9.24 -23.09 1.91
C SER A 84 -10.67 -22.76 2.34
N ALA A 85 -10.94 -22.71 3.66
CA ALA A 85 -12.24 -22.32 4.19
C ALA A 85 -12.59 -20.84 3.91
N LEU A 86 -11.59 -19.96 3.89
CA LEU A 86 -11.76 -18.56 3.48
C LEU A 86 -11.97 -18.47 1.96
N ASP A 87 -11.23 -19.25 1.17
CA ASP A 87 -11.37 -19.29 -0.29
C ASP A 87 -12.80 -19.66 -0.70
N GLU A 88 -13.44 -20.61 -0.01
CA GLU A 88 -14.87 -20.94 -0.22
C GLU A 88 -15.80 -19.74 -0.01
N TRP A 89 -15.48 -18.83 0.92
CA TRP A 89 -16.28 -17.62 1.13
C TRP A 89 -15.98 -16.56 0.07
N LEU A 90 -14.74 -16.52 -0.41
CA LEU A 90 -14.31 -15.60 -1.45
C LEU A 90 -14.89 -15.95 -2.83
N ASP A 91 -15.25 -17.23 -3.06
CA ASP A 91 -15.98 -17.67 -4.26
C ASP A 91 -17.33 -16.95 -4.47
N ALA A 92 -17.90 -16.36 -3.42
CA ALA A 92 -19.08 -15.50 -3.53
C ALA A 92 -18.81 -14.18 -4.29
N PHE A 93 -17.55 -13.86 -4.57
CA PHE A 93 -17.11 -12.62 -5.22
C PHE A 93 -16.32 -12.88 -6.53
N PRO A 94 -16.95 -13.47 -7.57
CA PRO A 94 -16.26 -13.87 -8.80
C PRO A 94 -15.58 -12.70 -9.53
N LEU A 95 -16.05 -11.47 -9.32
CA LEU A 95 -15.44 -10.25 -9.88
C LEU A 95 -13.96 -10.07 -9.46
N LEU A 96 -13.57 -10.59 -8.30
CA LEU A 96 -12.19 -10.50 -7.82
C LEU A 96 -11.21 -11.36 -8.62
N ASN A 97 -11.71 -12.33 -9.38
CA ASN A 97 -10.90 -13.27 -10.16
C ASN A 97 -10.91 -12.97 -11.66
N LEU A 98 -11.75 -12.04 -12.12
CA LEU A 98 -11.77 -11.63 -13.51
C LEU A 98 -10.50 -10.87 -13.88
N SER A 99 -9.96 -11.15 -15.06
CA SER A 99 -8.89 -10.35 -15.66
C SER A 99 -9.35 -8.90 -15.89
N ARG A 100 -8.39 -7.98 -16.04
CA ARG A 100 -8.68 -6.59 -16.41
C ARG A 100 -9.61 -6.50 -17.62
N ARG A 101 -9.30 -7.26 -18.67
CA ARG A 101 -10.08 -7.30 -19.91
C ARG A 101 -11.50 -7.81 -19.68
N GLU A 102 -11.68 -8.88 -18.91
CA GLU A 102 -13.02 -9.40 -18.57
C GLU A 102 -13.82 -8.38 -17.78
N LEU A 103 -13.21 -7.69 -16.80
CA LEU A 103 -13.88 -6.63 -16.03
C LEU A 103 -14.33 -5.47 -16.92
N TYR A 104 -13.51 -5.06 -17.88
CA TYR A 104 -13.83 -3.99 -18.84
C TYR A 104 -14.97 -4.39 -19.81
N LEU A 105 -15.07 -5.68 -20.14
CA LEU A 105 -16.08 -6.22 -21.06
C LEU A 105 -17.41 -6.56 -20.38
N LEU A 106 -17.54 -6.37 -19.08
CA LEU A 106 -18.83 -6.57 -18.38
C LEU A 106 -19.90 -5.64 -18.94
N GLU A 107 -21.15 -6.13 -18.96
CA GLU A 107 -22.33 -5.36 -19.31
C GLU A 107 -22.42 -4.08 -18.46
N ASP A 108 -22.99 -3.00 -19.02
CA ASP A 108 -23.06 -1.64 -18.45
C ASP A 108 -21.72 -0.85 -18.40
N GLY A 109 -20.71 -1.25 -19.19
CA GLY A 109 -19.45 -0.53 -19.30
C GLY A 109 -18.47 -0.82 -18.15
N GLY A 110 -18.57 -1.99 -17.54
CA GLY A 110 -17.66 -2.47 -16.51
C GLY A 110 -18.34 -3.01 -15.24
N CYS A 111 -17.59 -3.19 -14.16
CA CYS A 111 -18.14 -3.66 -12.89
C CYS A 111 -18.74 -2.54 -12.00
N GLY A 112 -18.38 -1.28 -12.25
CA GLY A 112 -18.74 -0.13 -11.40
C GLY A 112 -18.56 -0.42 -9.90
N GLY A 113 -19.43 0.15 -9.06
CA GLY A 113 -19.38 -0.05 -7.61
C GLY A 113 -19.55 -1.50 -7.12
N ARG A 114 -19.83 -2.49 -7.99
CA ARG A 114 -19.77 -3.92 -7.60
C ARG A 114 -18.35 -4.37 -7.30
N CYS A 115 -17.35 -3.90 -8.05
CA CYS A 115 -15.94 -4.19 -7.80
C CYS A 115 -15.50 -3.68 -6.43
N GLY A 116 -15.75 -2.39 -6.15
CA GLY A 116 -15.38 -1.79 -4.86
C GLY A 116 -16.01 -2.52 -3.67
N ARG A 117 -17.30 -2.88 -3.75
CA ARG A 117 -17.97 -3.65 -2.70
C ARG A 117 -17.37 -5.05 -2.51
N ALA A 118 -17.10 -5.77 -3.60
CA ALA A 118 -16.47 -7.08 -3.55
C ALA A 118 -15.08 -7.01 -2.92
N LEU A 119 -14.30 -6.00 -3.30
CA LEU A 119 -12.95 -5.76 -2.77
C LEU A 119 -12.97 -5.42 -1.28
N ILE A 120 -13.83 -4.51 -0.84
CA ILE A 120 -13.96 -4.15 0.59
C ILE A 120 -14.40 -5.36 1.42
N ASN A 121 -15.39 -6.12 0.93
CA ASN A 121 -15.85 -7.32 1.63
C ASN A 121 -14.75 -8.38 1.74
N SER A 122 -13.99 -8.61 0.67
CA SER A 122 -12.90 -9.59 0.70
C SER A 122 -11.77 -9.17 1.64
N MET A 123 -11.43 -7.88 1.71
CA MET A 123 -10.47 -7.36 2.68
C MET A 123 -10.91 -7.64 4.12
N VAL A 124 -12.18 -7.43 4.44
CA VAL A 124 -12.72 -7.72 5.79
C VAL A 124 -12.69 -9.23 6.07
N LEU A 125 -13.11 -10.06 5.11
CA LEU A 125 -13.06 -11.51 5.28
C LEU A 125 -11.64 -12.03 5.50
N ARG A 126 -10.68 -11.54 4.72
CA ARG A 126 -9.26 -11.86 4.86
C ARG A 126 -8.72 -11.44 6.23
N ALA A 127 -9.00 -10.22 6.66
CA ALA A 127 -8.56 -9.71 7.95
C ALA A 127 -9.03 -10.59 9.12
N VAL A 128 -10.28 -11.06 9.08
CA VAL A 128 -10.89 -11.84 10.17
C VAL A 128 -10.52 -13.33 10.10
N HIS A 129 -10.53 -13.92 8.91
CA HIS A 129 -10.53 -15.38 8.74
C HIS A 129 -9.23 -15.96 8.19
N SER A 130 -8.37 -15.17 7.53
CA SER A 130 -7.12 -15.69 7.00
C SER A 130 -6.21 -16.17 8.13
N GLN A 131 -5.54 -17.30 7.91
CA GLN A 131 -4.44 -17.76 8.73
C GLN A 131 -3.12 -17.04 8.39
N ARG A 132 -3.06 -16.41 7.20
CA ARG A 132 -1.92 -15.63 6.67
C ARG A 132 -1.92 -14.18 7.17
N GLN A 133 -2.08 -14.00 8.47
CA GLN A 133 -2.31 -12.68 9.08
C GLN A 133 -1.22 -11.65 8.75
N LEU A 134 0.06 -12.04 8.73
CA LEU A 134 1.15 -11.13 8.35
C LEU A 134 1.04 -10.68 6.88
N HIS A 135 0.73 -11.60 5.97
CA HIS A 135 0.56 -11.26 4.56
C HIS A 135 -0.56 -10.23 4.39
N GLU A 136 -1.72 -10.45 5.00
CA GLU A 136 -2.86 -9.51 4.90
C GLU A 136 -2.56 -8.16 5.56
N ARG A 137 -1.76 -8.14 6.64
CA ARG A 137 -1.27 -6.91 7.26
C ARG A 137 -0.24 -6.17 6.41
N MET A 138 0.51 -6.87 5.57
CA MET A 138 1.39 -6.26 4.57
C MET A 138 0.60 -5.75 3.36
N VAL A 139 -0.46 -6.44 2.94
CA VAL A 139 -1.41 -5.96 1.92
C VAL A 139 -2.02 -4.63 2.33
N GLU A 140 -2.48 -4.51 3.58
CA GLU A 140 -2.99 -3.25 4.12
C GLU A 140 -1.91 -2.15 4.12
N PHE A 141 -0.71 -2.47 4.60
CA PHE A 141 0.42 -1.53 4.65
C PHE A 141 0.75 -0.96 3.27
N TRP A 142 0.83 -1.81 2.26
CA TRP A 142 1.13 -1.38 0.89
C TRP A 142 -0.06 -0.69 0.22
N SER A 143 -1.29 -1.09 0.51
CA SER A 143 -2.49 -0.39 0.04
C SER A 143 -2.58 1.04 0.58
N ASP A 144 -2.13 1.28 1.81
CA ASP A 144 -2.00 2.62 2.38
C ASP A 144 -0.82 3.38 1.75
N HIS A 145 0.32 2.71 1.55
CA HIS A 145 1.51 3.31 0.97
C HIS A 145 1.32 3.76 -0.49
N PHE A 146 0.69 2.92 -1.32
CA PHE A 146 0.36 3.18 -2.72
C PHE A 146 -1.15 3.42 -2.86
N ASN A 147 -1.70 4.28 -2.01
CA ASN A 147 -3.12 4.56 -1.96
C ASN A 147 -3.67 4.99 -3.32
N ILE A 148 -4.78 4.36 -3.73
CA ILE A 148 -5.60 4.78 -4.86
C ILE A 148 -7.05 4.87 -4.35
N PRO A 149 -7.72 6.03 -4.46
CA PRO A 149 -9.11 6.18 -4.03
C PRO A 149 -10.03 5.32 -4.89
N SER A 150 -10.96 4.60 -4.25
CA SER A 150 -11.89 3.70 -4.94
C SER A 150 -13.19 4.37 -5.38
N GLU A 151 -13.16 5.69 -5.67
CA GLU A 151 -14.35 6.47 -6.07
C GLU A 151 -14.61 6.39 -7.58
N SER A 152 -13.56 6.17 -8.38
CA SER A 152 -13.58 5.95 -9.82
C SER A 152 -12.65 4.78 -10.19
N GLU A 153 -12.78 4.24 -11.41
CA GLU A 153 -11.93 3.15 -11.91
C GLU A 153 -11.86 1.90 -11.01
N THR A 154 -12.96 1.58 -10.33
CA THR A 154 -13.01 0.47 -9.36
C THR A 154 -12.60 -0.89 -9.92
N GLY A 155 -12.72 -1.10 -11.23
CA GLY A 155 -12.21 -2.30 -11.89
C GLY A 155 -10.68 -2.36 -11.88
N GLU A 156 -10.03 -1.25 -12.23
CA GLU A 156 -8.57 -1.12 -12.20
C GLU A 156 -8.03 -1.24 -10.78
N VAL A 157 -8.70 -0.64 -9.80
CA VAL A 157 -8.33 -0.77 -8.38
C VAL A 157 -8.43 -2.23 -7.89
N THR A 158 -9.45 -2.98 -8.32
CA THR A 158 -9.56 -4.41 -8.01
C THR A 158 -8.40 -5.21 -8.60
N VAL A 159 -8.03 -4.94 -9.86
CA VAL A 159 -6.87 -5.59 -10.52
C VAL A 159 -5.57 -5.21 -9.81
N PHE A 160 -5.37 -3.93 -9.50
CA PHE A 160 -4.22 -3.41 -8.78
C PHE A 160 -4.02 -4.12 -7.44
N GLN A 161 -5.10 -4.26 -6.66
CA GLN A 161 -5.04 -4.94 -5.37
C GLN A 161 -4.58 -6.40 -5.48
N ARG A 162 -5.08 -7.14 -6.48
CA ARG A 162 -4.69 -8.53 -6.71
C ARG A 162 -3.28 -8.67 -7.28
N GLU A 163 -2.98 -7.94 -8.34
CA GLU A 163 -1.80 -8.18 -9.19
C GLU A 163 -0.57 -7.38 -8.78
N VAL A 164 -0.76 -6.24 -8.11
CA VAL A 164 0.32 -5.39 -7.60
C VAL A 164 0.50 -5.62 -6.10
N ILE A 165 -0.53 -5.34 -5.30
CA ILE A 165 -0.40 -5.31 -3.84
C ILE A 165 -0.27 -6.72 -3.24
N GLN A 166 -1.27 -7.58 -3.44
CA GLN A 166 -1.28 -8.93 -2.86
C GLN A 166 -0.12 -9.79 -3.34
N ARG A 167 0.19 -9.70 -4.64
CA ARG A 167 1.28 -10.46 -5.26
C ARG A 167 2.67 -10.09 -4.73
N ASN A 168 2.88 -8.81 -4.38
CA ASN A 168 4.18 -8.31 -3.92
C ASN A 168 4.23 -8.02 -2.41
N ALA A 169 3.22 -8.43 -1.64
CA ALA A 169 3.07 -8.03 -0.23
C ALA A 169 4.30 -8.34 0.64
N LEU A 170 4.92 -9.51 0.42
CA LEU A 170 6.16 -9.94 1.08
C LEU A 170 7.38 -9.95 0.13
N GLY A 171 7.23 -9.32 -1.04
CA GLY A 171 8.24 -9.28 -2.10
C GLY A 171 9.23 -8.13 -1.95
N SER A 172 9.91 -7.80 -3.06
CA SER A 172 10.85 -6.69 -3.07
C SER A 172 10.14 -5.35 -3.32
N PHE A 173 10.58 -4.30 -2.62
CA PHE A 173 10.05 -2.95 -2.85
C PHE A 173 10.28 -2.47 -4.29
N ARG A 174 11.38 -2.87 -4.92
CA ARG A 174 11.68 -2.55 -6.32
C ARG A 174 10.62 -3.12 -7.27
N ASP A 175 10.25 -4.39 -7.10
CA ASP A 175 9.27 -5.04 -7.95
C ASP A 175 7.87 -4.46 -7.71
N LEU A 176 7.52 -4.18 -6.44
CA LEU A 176 6.27 -3.52 -6.09
C LEU A 176 6.19 -2.10 -6.70
N LEU A 177 7.26 -1.31 -6.60
CA LEU A 177 7.33 0.04 -7.16
C LEU A 177 7.15 0.01 -8.68
N LEU A 178 7.80 -0.92 -9.37
CA LEU A 178 7.64 -1.13 -10.81
C LEU A 178 6.22 -1.55 -11.17
N ALA A 179 5.67 -2.55 -10.50
CA ALA A 179 4.32 -3.05 -10.74
C ALA A 179 3.27 -1.96 -10.50
N SER A 180 3.46 -1.12 -9.48
CA SER A 180 2.61 0.03 -9.23
C SER A 180 2.70 1.06 -10.35
N ALA A 181 3.93 1.43 -10.76
CA ALA A 181 4.18 2.43 -11.80
C ALA A 181 3.57 2.07 -13.17
N GLN A 182 3.52 0.78 -13.50
CA GLN A 182 2.95 0.29 -14.76
C GLN A 182 1.46 -0.03 -14.67
N SER A 183 0.86 0.01 -13.48
CA SER A 183 -0.54 -0.35 -13.32
C SER A 183 -1.46 0.73 -13.92
N PRO A 184 -2.52 0.33 -14.66
CA PRO A 184 -3.51 1.29 -15.14
C PRO A 184 -4.16 2.10 -14.02
N ALA A 185 -4.39 1.50 -12.85
CA ALA A 185 -4.96 2.19 -11.70
C ALA A 185 -4.10 3.39 -11.26
N MET A 186 -2.77 3.21 -11.16
CA MET A 186 -1.85 4.29 -10.77
C MET A 186 -1.68 5.32 -11.89
N LEU A 187 -1.60 4.85 -13.14
CA LEU A 187 -1.50 5.73 -14.31
C LEU A 187 -2.70 6.67 -14.44
N TYR A 188 -3.92 6.18 -14.19
CA TYR A 188 -5.13 7.00 -14.15
C TYR A 188 -5.16 7.92 -12.93
N TYR A 189 -4.82 7.42 -11.74
CA TYR A 189 -4.96 8.20 -10.51
C TYR A 189 -4.09 9.46 -10.48
N LEU A 190 -2.85 9.35 -10.94
CA LEU A 190 -1.88 10.45 -10.94
C LEU A 190 -1.70 11.10 -12.31
N ASP A 191 -2.68 10.87 -13.21
CA ASP A 191 -2.77 11.47 -14.55
C ASP A 191 -1.53 11.27 -15.43
N ASN A 192 -0.72 10.24 -15.16
CA ASN A 192 0.44 9.95 -16.01
C ASN A 192 0.02 9.42 -17.39
N PHE A 193 -1.19 8.85 -17.50
CA PHE A 193 -1.70 8.43 -18.81
C PHE A 193 -1.87 9.57 -19.82
N LEU A 194 -1.86 10.83 -19.35
CA LEU A 194 -1.89 12.07 -20.15
C LEU A 194 -0.50 12.74 -20.26
N ASN A 195 0.56 12.12 -19.74
CA ASN A 195 1.89 12.72 -19.69
C ASN A 195 2.58 12.59 -21.06
N GLU A 196 2.69 13.70 -21.77
CA GLU A 196 3.28 13.78 -23.11
C GLU A 196 4.46 14.76 -23.13
N ALA A 197 5.41 14.57 -24.04
CA ALA A 197 6.61 15.41 -24.15
C ALA A 197 6.29 16.91 -24.34
N GLU A 198 5.23 17.22 -25.09
CA GLU A 198 4.79 18.61 -25.32
C GLU A 198 4.12 19.21 -24.08
N HIS A 199 3.52 18.37 -23.23
CA HIS A 199 2.78 18.75 -22.03
C HIS A 199 3.15 17.86 -20.82
N PRO A 200 4.39 17.95 -20.29
CA PRO A 200 4.82 17.08 -19.20
C PRO A 200 3.98 17.31 -17.95
N ASN A 201 3.49 16.22 -17.36
CA ASN A 201 2.72 16.24 -16.12
C ASN A 201 3.60 15.82 -14.93
N GLU A 202 3.87 16.75 -14.03
CA GLU A 202 4.73 16.51 -12.86
C GLU A 202 4.03 15.76 -11.72
N ASN A 203 2.72 15.58 -11.76
CA ASN A 203 1.95 15.03 -10.64
C ASN A 203 2.49 13.66 -10.20
N TYR A 204 2.49 12.69 -11.12
CA TYR A 204 3.04 11.36 -10.83
C TYR A 204 4.51 11.40 -10.39
N ALA A 205 5.34 12.22 -11.05
CA ALA A 205 6.77 12.34 -10.71
C ALA A 205 6.99 12.82 -9.28
N ARG A 206 6.19 13.81 -8.84
CA ARG A 206 6.25 14.37 -7.50
C ARG A 206 5.82 13.35 -6.47
N GLU A 207 4.65 12.73 -6.64
CA GLU A 207 4.13 11.74 -5.69
C GLU A 207 5.00 10.48 -5.64
N LEU A 208 5.55 10.04 -6.77
CA LEU A 208 6.48 8.91 -6.85
C LEU A 208 7.71 9.15 -5.96
N MET A 209 8.31 10.33 -6.01
CA MET A 209 9.47 10.65 -5.18
C MET A 209 9.08 10.98 -3.74
N GLU A 210 8.03 11.77 -3.53
CA GLU A 210 7.65 12.30 -2.22
C GLU A 210 6.96 11.25 -1.34
N LEU A 211 5.92 10.60 -1.85
CA LEU A 211 5.06 9.73 -1.06
C LEU A 211 5.43 8.27 -1.18
N HIS A 212 5.92 7.85 -2.36
CA HIS A 212 6.06 6.44 -2.67
C HIS A 212 7.50 5.92 -2.61
N ALA A 213 8.52 6.78 -2.70
CA ALA A 213 9.91 6.32 -2.72
C ALA A 213 10.79 6.98 -1.67
N LEU A 214 11.05 8.29 -1.76
CA LEU A 214 12.14 8.94 -1.03
C LEU A 214 11.70 9.63 0.26
N GLY A 215 10.41 9.95 0.40
CA GLY A 215 9.91 10.83 1.45
C GLY A 215 10.09 12.31 1.09
N VAL A 216 9.34 13.20 1.75
CA VAL A 216 9.39 14.67 1.54
C VAL A 216 10.78 15.29 1.71
N ASP A 217 11.58 14.74 2.61
CA ASP A 217 12.97 15.17 2.86
C ASP A 217 13.99 14.25 2.14
N GLY A 218 13.57 13.61 1.05
CA GLY A 218 14.30 12.56 0.35
C GLY A 218 15.57 13.00 -0.38
N GLY A 219 15.83 14.31 -0.47
CA GLY A 219 17.02 14.90 -1.07
C GLY A 219 16.92 15.18 -2.58
N TYR A 220 15.72 15.08 -3.16
CA TYR A 220 15.45 15.48 -4.54
C TYR A 220 15.15 16.98 -4.65
N THR A 221 15.27 17.52 -5.85
CA THR A 221 14.98 18.91 -6.17
C THR A 221 13.78 19.02 -7.11
N GLU A 222 13.28 20.25 -7.26
CA GLU A 222 12.27 20.54 -8.28
C GLU A 222 12.75 20.25 -9.71
N HIS A 223 14.06 20.33 -9.95
CA HIS A 223 14.62 19.93 -11.25
C HIS A 223 14.47 18.42 -11.45
N ASP A 224 14.76 17.61 -10.43
CA ASP A 224 14.57 16.16 -10.51
C ASP A 224 13.11 15.79 -10.79
N VAL A 225 12.13 16.51 -10.21
CA VAL A 225 10.70 16.28 -10.48
C VAL A 225 10.39 16.43 -11.97
N ARG A 226 10.89 17.50 -12.60
CA ARG A 226 10.71 17.74 -14.05
C ARG A 226 11.39 16.69 -14.90
N GLU A 227 12.59 16.29 -14.51
CA GLU A 227 13.37 15.31 -15.26
C GLU A 227 12.76 13.90 -15.15
N VAL A 228 12.20 13.56 -13.98
CA VAL A 228 11.39 12.36 -13.77
C VAL A 228 10.09 12.45 -14.59
N SER A 229 9.40 13.60 -14.62
CA SER A 229 8.17 13.73 -15.43
C SER A 229 8.45 13.48 -16.91
N ARG A 230 9.55 14.03 -17.42
CA ARG A 230 10.02 13.77 -18.80
C ARG A 230 10.29 12.28 -19.03
N ALA A 231 10.92 11.58 -18.07
CA ALA A 231 11.22 10.15 -18.16
C ALA A 231 9.97 9.25 -18.26
N PHE A 232 8.83 9.69 -17.71
CA PHE A 232 7.56 8.97 -17.75
C PHE A 232 6.59 9.40 -18.85
N THR A 233 6.99 10.34 -19.72
CA THR A 233 6.17 10.72 -20.88
C THR A 233 5.91 9.50 -21.79
N GLY A 234 4.70 9.37 -22.33
CA GLY A 234 4.29 8.25 -23.17
C GLY A 234 3.93 6.96 -22.43
N TRP A 235 4.12 6.86 -21.10
CA TRP A 235 3.56 5.77 -20.31
C TRP A 235 2.06 5.99 -20.12
N THR A 236 1.25 5.17 -20.77
CA THR A 236 -0.21 5.36 -20.85
C THR A 236 -0.97 4.04 -20.73
N VAL A 237 -2.30 4.13 -20.80
CA VAL A 237 -3.21 2.97 -20.77
C VAL A 237 -3.81 2.77 -22.15
N HIS A 238 -3.72 1.56 -22.69
CA HIS A 238 -4.30 1.23 -24.00
C HIS A 238 -5.11 -0.07 -23.96
N ASN A 239 -6.32 -0.05 -24.51
CA ASN A 239 -7.26 -1.18 -24.49
C ASN A 239 -6.82 -2.39 -25.31
N SER A 240 -5.83 -2.23 -26.20
CA SER A 240 -5.23 -3.36 -26.91
C SER A 240 -4.17 -4.09 -26.10
N SER A 241 -3.68 -3.50 -24.99
CA SER A 241 -2.81 -4.22 -24.07
C SER A 241 -3.65 -5.02 -23.08
N ASP A 242 -3.30 -6.29 -22.90
CA ASP A 242 -4.05 -7.20 -22.03
C ASP A 242 -3.98 -6.76 -20.55
N ASP A 243 -2.82 -6.27 -20.12
CA ASP A 243 -2.59 -5.68 -18.79
C ASP A 243 -2.95 -4.18 -18.71
N GLY A 244 -3.29 -3.58 -19.86
CA GLY A 244 -3.61 -2.16 -20.01
C GLY A 244 -2.42 -1.23 -20.15
N PHE A 245 -1.22 -1.59 -19.69
CA PHE A 245 -0.04 -0.73 -19.81
C PHE A 245 0.39 -0.59 -21.27
N PHE A 246 0.74 0.62 -21.69
CA PHE A 246 1.31 0.87 -23.01
C PHE A 246 2.35 1.98 -22.95
N PHE A 247 3.39 1.85 -23.77
CA PHE A 247 4.37 2.90 -23.97
C PHE A 247 4.28 3.45 -25.40
N ASP A 248 3.80 4.69 -25.51
CA ASP A 248 3.76 5.42 -26.77
C ASP A 248 5.04 6.25 -26.94
N ILE A 249 5.98 5.70 -27.71
CA ILE A 249 7.24 6.36 -28.05
C ILE A 249 7.03 7.68 -28.83
N THR A 250 5.90 7.86 -29.51
CA THR A 250 5.68 9.03 -30.40
C THR A 250 5.43 10.32 -29.62
N VAL A 251 5.01 10.22 -28.36
CA VAL A 251 4.78 11.34 -27.45
C VAL A 251 5.78 11.36 -26.28
N HIS A 252 6.86 10.56 -26.39
CA HIS A 252 7.90 10.49 -25.37
C HIS A 252 9.01 11.53 -25.61
N ASP A 253 9.49 12.16 -24.54
CA ASP A 253 10.62 13.06 -24.57
C ASP A 253 11.91 12.25 -24.75
N THR A 254 12.58 12.37 -25.91
CA THR A 254 13.81 11.64 -26.22
C THR A 254 15.10 12.35 -25.82
N GLY A 255 14.99 13.52 -25.19
CA GLY A 255 16.14 14.30 -24.75
C GLY A 255 16.87 13.66 -23.58
N GLU A 256 18.12 14.09 -23.38
CA GLU A 256 18.93 13.70 -22.22
C GLU A 256 18.23 14.15 -20.93
N LYS A 257 18.37 13.35 -19.88
CA LYS A 257 17.78 13.64 -18.57
C LYS A 257 18.81 13.58 -17.45
N SER A 258 18.71 14.46 -16.46
CA SER A 258 19.58 14.44 -15.27
C SER A 258 18.75 14.30 -14.00
N ILE A 259 18.87 13.15 -13.33
CA ILE A 259 17.99 12.76 -12.21
C ILE A 259 18.87 12.26 -11.07
N LEU A 260 18.85 12.94 -9.93
CA LEU A 260 19.57 12.57 -8.71
C LEU A 260 21.07 12.31 -8.95
N GLY A 261 21.69 13.11 -9.82
CA GLY A 261 23.09 12.97 -10.21
C GLY A 261 23.38 11.89 -11.25
N HIS A 262 22.37 11.17 -11.74
CA HIS A 262 22.48 10.25 -12.87
C HIS A 262 22.15 10.97 -14.17
N THR A 263 22.93 10.71 -15.23
CA THR A 263 22.61 11.15 -16.59
C THR A 263 22.01 9.99 -17.37
N LEU A 264 20.82 10.19 -17.94
CA LEU A 264 20.14 9.27 -18.85
C LEU A 264 20.37 9.79 -20.28
N PRO A 265 21.12 9.06 -21.12
CA PRO A 265 21.35 9.44 -22.51
C PRO A 265 20.07 9.65 -23.32
N ILE A 266 20.19 10.34 -24.46
CA ILE A 266 19.11 10.52 -25.44
C ILE A 266 18.55 9.19 -25.97
N GLU A 267 17.32 9.23 -26.50
CA GLU A 267 16.68 8.16 -27.28
C GLU A 267 16.55 6.79 -26.58
N ARG A 268 16.39 6.79 -25.25
CA ARG A 268 16.22 5.56 -24.46
C ARG A 268 14.80 4.98 -24.47
N GLY A 269 13.79 5.81 -24.68
CA GLY A 269 12.39 5.38 -24.68
C GLY A 269 11.94 4.86 -23.32
N ILE A 270 11.24 3.73 -23.28
CA ILE A 270 10.69 3.15 -22.04
C ILE A 270 11.75 2.92 -20.94
N GLU A 271 13.00 2.72 -21.34
CA GLU A 271 14.13 2.52 -20.43
C GLU A 271 14.39 3.72 -19.52
N ASP A 272 13.90 4.92 -19.85
CA ASP A 272 14.00 6.08 -18.98
C ASP A 272 13.21 5.87 -17.68
N GLY A 273 11.91 5.60 -17.78
CA GLY A 273 11.07 5.31 -16.61
C GLY A 273 11.56 4.10 -15.81
N LEU A 274 11.99 3.03 -16.49
CA LEU A 274 12.54 1.84 -15.82
C LEU A 274 13.84 2.15 -15.04
N HIS A 275 14.72 2.98 -15.61
CA HIS A 275 15.95 3.38 -14.95
C HIS A 275 15.66 4.32 -13.77
N VAL A 276 14.69 5.24 -13.90
CA VAL A 276 14.24 6.09 -12.78
C VAL A 276 13.74 5.22 -11.62
N LEU A 277 12.86 4.25 -11.86
CA LEU A 277 12.36 3.35 -10.81
C LEU A 277 13.51 2.59 -10.14
N SER A 278 14.53 2.19 -10.91
CA SER A 278 15.74 1.58 -10.37
C SER A 278 16.55 2.55 -9.51
N ILE A 279 16.74 3.80 -9.93
CA ILE A 279 17.45 4.83 -9.15
C ILE A 279 16.71 5.05 -7.81
N LEU A 280 15.40 5.24 -7.87
CA LEU A 280 14.57 5.51 -6.69
C LEU A 280 14.56 4.34 -5.71
N ALA A 281 14.34 3.10 -6.19
CA ALA A 281 14.30 1.92 -5.34
C ALA A 281 15.64 1.62 -4.64
N ASN A 282 16.78 2.02 -5.24
CA ASN A 282 18.12 1.83 -4.67
C ASN A 282 18.63 3.07 -3.91
N HIS A 283 17.83 4.14 -3.82
CA HIS A 283 18.26 5.36 -3.14
C HIS A 283 18.29 5.14 -1.62
N PRO A 284 19.33 5.59 -0.90
CA PRO A 284 19.41 5.43 0.57
C PRO A 284 18.21 6.01 1.32
N SER A 285 17.62 7.11 0.83
CA SER A 285 16.40 7.68 1.41
C SER A 285 15.20 6.73 1.30
N ALA A 286 15.09 5.95 0.21
CA ALA A 286 14.01 4.98 0.07
C ALA A 286 14.12 3.84 1.08
N ALA A 287 15.32 3.28 1.24
CA ALA A 287 15.57 2.25 2.25
C ALA A 287 15.21 2.75 3.66
N ARG A 288 15.63 3.98 4.01
CA ARG A 288 15.30 4.59 5.31
C ARG A 288 13.81 4.88 5.47
N PHE A 289 13.16 5.41 4.45
CA PHE A 289 11.74 5.78 4.46
C PHE A 289 10.85 4.56 4.65
N ILE A 290 11.06 3.51 3.85
CA ILE A 290 10.31 2.26 3.95
C ILE A 290 10.61 1.54 5.27
N SER A 291 11.87 1.47 5.67
CA SER A 291 12.26 0.85 6.95
C SER A 291 11.61 1.52 8.15
N TYR A 292 11.57 2.86 8.17
CA TYR A 292 10.88 3.61 9.21
C TYR A 292 9.39 3.25 9.26
N LYS A 293 8.68 3.28 8.11
CA LYS A 293 7.25 2.94 8.04
C LYS A 293 6.99 1.50 8.53
N LEU A 294 7.82 0.53 8.13
CA LEU A 294 7.71 -0.86 8.58
C LEU A 294 7.99 -1.01 10.07
N ALA A 295 9.04 -0.39 10.59
CA ALA A 295 9.38 -0.44 12.02
C ALA A 295 8.27 0.18 12.88
N VAL A 296 7.68 1.30 12.43
CA VAL A 296 6.52 1.92 13.08
C VAL A 296 5.34 0.95 13.11
N ARG A 297 5.05 0.31 11.97
CA ARG A 297 3.89 -0.57 11.85
C ARG A 297 4.05 -1.86 12.67
N PHE A 298 5.21 -2.48 12.62
CA PHE A 298 5.40 -3.86 13.09
C PHE A 298 6.21 -4.01 14.37
N VAL A 299 6.89 -2.96 14.84
CA VAL A 299 7.74 -3.05 16.04
C VAL A 299 7.27 -2.13 17.16
N SER A 300 7.25 -0.81 16.94
CA SER A 300 6.96 0.18 17.98
C SER A 300 6.49 1.48 17.33
N ASP A 301 5.60 2.23 17.97
CA ASP A 301 5.19 3.56 17.48
C ASP A 301 6.34 4.58 17.46
N ASP A 302 7.38 4.33 18.27
CA ASP A 302 8.63 5.09 18.32
C ASP A 302 9.80 4.08 18.23
N PRO A 303 10.15 3.62 17.01
CA PRO A 303 11.21 2.64 16.83
C PRO A 303 12.59 3.31 16.97
N PRO A 304 13.57 2.64 17.62
CA PRO A 304 14.89 3.23 17.82
C PRO A 304 15.61 3.43 16.48
N GLN A 305 16.34 4.54 16.35
CA GLN A 305 17.08 4.86 15.11
C GLN A 305 18.05 3.75 14.67
N SER A 306 18.67 3.04 15.62
CA SER A 306 19.56 1.92 15.33
C SER A 306 18.87 0.76 14.61
N LEU A 307 17.58 0.54 14.87
CA LEU A 307 16.80 -0.47 14.16
C LEU A 307 16.55 -0.03 12.71
N ILE A 308 16.12 1.22 12.52
CA ILE A 308 15.88 1.80 11.18
C ILE A 308 17.17 1.76 10.36
N ASP A 309 18.29 2.17 10.96
CA ASP A 309 19.61 2.13 10.32
C ASP A 309 20.06 0.71 9.98
N GLY A 310 19.69 -0.28 10.79
CA GLY A 310 19.97 -1.70 10.53
C GLY A 310 19.12 -2.28 9.40
N MET A 311 17.86 -1.88 9.30
CA MET A 311 16.94 -2.31 8.23
C MET A 311 17.23 -1.63 6.88
N ALA A 312 17.80 -0.43 6.89
CA ALA A 312 18.08 0.37 5.69
C ALA A 312 19.46 0.10 5.05
N GLN A 313 20.20 -0.90 5.53
CA GLN A 313 21.50 -1.36 4.99
C GLN A 313 21.30 -2.46 3.94
#